data_AF-A0A9D9LCE3-F1
#
_entry.id   AF-A0A9D9LCE3-F1
#
_cell.length_a   1.000
_cell.length_b   1.000
_cell.length_c   1.000
_cell.angle_alpha   90.00
_cell.angle_beta   90.00
_cell.angle_gamma   90.00
#
_symmetry.space_group_name_H-M   'P 1'
#
loop_
_entity.id
_entity.type
_entity.pdbx_description
1 polymer ?
#
loop_
_entity_poly.entity_id
_entity_poly.type
_entity_poly.pdbx_seq_one_letter_code
_entity_poly.pdbx_strand_id
1 'polypeptide(L)'
;MQMKRRTSLAAACLWIALVSSAMAADISGTWTATIDTPIGQMKYTYTFQVAGEKITGTAEMEMQGEKHKVDLKDVKLTGEELSFTEMLDAMGNTITVTYKGKVAGGEIKFTRQVGEFGTEEFVAKRAK
;
A
#
# COMPACT_ATOMS: atom_id res chain seq x y z
N MET A 1 -12.08 -48.47 55.32
CA MET A 1 -11.28 -47.60 54.41
C MET A 1 -12.12 -47.44 53.12
N GLN A 2 -13.02 -46.45 53.01
CA GLN A 2 -12.82 -45.11 52.40
C GLN A 2 -12.08 -45.22 51.02
N MET A 3 -12.53 -44.75 49.85
CA MET A 3 -13.49 -43.70 49.45
C MET A 3 -14.07 -43.94 48.02
N LYS A 4 -15.36 -43.61 47.87
CA LYS A 4 -16.09 -42.80 46.86
C LYS A 4 -15.69 -42.73 45.36
N ARG A 5 -16.75 -42.87 44.54
CA ARG A 5 -17.00 -42.54 43.12
C ARG A 5 -16.31 -41.27 42.58
N ARG A 6 -16.00 -41.24 41.27
CA ARG A 6 -16.25 -40.10 40.34
C ARG A 6 -15.93 -40.39 38.87
N THR A 7 -16.92 -40.16 38.01
CA THR A 7 -16.88 -40.03 36.54
C THR A 7 -16.01 -38.85 36.08
N SER A 8 -15.46 -38.91 34.84
CA SER A 8 -15.41 -37.84 33.82
C SER A 8 -14.44 -38.24 32.68
N LEU A 9 -14.89 -38.38 31.42
CA LEU A 9 -15.21 -37.39 30.36
C LEU A 9 -14.00 -37.00 29.50
N ALA A 10 -14.15 -37.21 28.19
CA ALA A 10 -13.17 -37.03 27.12
C ALA A 10 -12.59 -35.62 27.04
N ALA A 11 -11.27 -35.53 26.79
CA ALA A 11 -10.60 -34.27 26.48
C ALA A 11 -10.43 -34.14 24.96
N ALA A 12 -11.32 -33.36 24.33
CA ALA A 12 -11.15 -32.88 22.97
C ALA A 12 -10.12 -31.73 22.97
N CYS A 13 -9.01 -31.91 22.26
CA CYS A 13 -8.05 -30.83 21.99
C CYS A 13 -8.70 -29.83 21.02
N LEU A 14 -9.22 -28.74 21.56
CA LEU A 14 -9.75 -27.60 20.80
C LEU A 14 -8.57 -26.75 20.31
N TRP A 15 -8.19 -26.90 19.03
CA TRP A 15 -7.32 -25.93 18.35
C TRP A 15 -8.09 -24.62 18.18
N ILE A 16 -7.81 -23.65 19.04
CA ILE A 16 -8.24 -22.27 18.83
C ILE A 16 -7.31 -21.70 17.74
N ALA A 17 -7.80 -21.66 16.51
CA ALA A 17 -7.19 -20.84 15.48
C ALA A 17 -7.36 -19.37 15.92
N LEU A 18 -6.28 -18.72 16.33
CA LEU A 18 -6.28 -17.27 16.50
C LEU A 18 -6.51 -16.65 15.12
N VAL A 19 -7.75 -16.24 14.86
CA VAL A 19 -8.06 -15.32 13.76
C VAL A 19 -7.43 -13.99 14.15
N SER A 20 -6.22 -13.74 13.64
CA SER A 20 -5.59 -12.43 13.75
C SER A 20 -6.36 -11.51 12.82
N SER A 21 -7.27 -10.71 13.37
CA SER A 21 -7.87 -9.58 12.67
C SER A 21 -6.77 -8.54 12.45
N ALA A 22 -6.01 -8.72 11.37
CA ALA A 22 -5.12 -7.69 10.86
C ALA A 22 -5.98 -6.47 10.51
N MET A 23 -5.99 -5.46 11.38
CA MET A 23 -6.49 -4.14 11.03
C MET A 23 -5.64 -3.68 9.86
N ALA A 24 -6.23 -3.61 8.66
CA ALA A 24 -5.55 -3.03 7.50
C ALA A 24 -5.12 -1.59 7.87
N ALA A 25 -3.89 -1.20 7.52
CA ALA A 25 -3.42 0.16 7.79
C ALA A 25 -4.35 1.17 7.09
N ASP A 26 -4.81 2.22 7.79
CA ASP A 26 -5.64 3.24 7.13
C ASP A 26 -4.78 4.13 6.21
N ILE A 27 -4.83 3.80 4.92
CA ILE A 27 -4.12 4.53 3.85
C ILE A 27 -4.90 5.73 3.32
N SER A 28 -6.15 5.93 3.75
CA SER A 28 -7.05 6.93 3.19
C SER A 28 -6.49 8.34 3.34
N GLY A 29 -6.59 9.14 2.28
CA GLY A 29 -6.15 10.53 2.26
C GLY A 29 -5.02 10.80 1.27
N THR A 30 -4.38 11.94 1.46
CA THR A 30 -3.39 12.49 0.53
C THR A 30 -1.98 12.29 1.05
N TRP A 31 -1.07 11.91 0.15
CA TRP A 31 0.33 11.62 0.41
C TRP A 31 1.18 12.34 -0.61
N THR A 32 2.29 12.92 -0.19
CA THR A 32 3.17 13.71 -1.04
C THR A 32 4.58 13.17 -1.01
N ALA A 33 5.25 13.17 -2.16
CA ALA A 33 6.63 12.78 -2.31
C ALA A 33 7.37 13.75 -3.23
N THR A 34 8.68 13.83 -3.05
CA THR A 34 9.59 14.49 -3.99
C THR A 34 10.66 13.47 -4.34
N ILE A 35 10.82 13.21 -5.63
CA ILE A 35 11.71 12.19 -6.16
C ILE A 35 12.71 12.91 -7.07
N ASP A 36 13.99 12.87 -6.69
CA ASP A 36 15.07 13.38 -7.53
C ASP A 36 15.46 12.30 -8.53
N THR A 37 15.13 12.50 -9.81
CA THR A 37 15.45 11.58 -10.90
C THR A 37 16.56 12.16 -11.77
N PRO A 38 17.22 11.36 -12.63
CA PRO A 38 18.21 11.86 -13.57
C PRO A 38 17.69 12.94 -14.53
N ILE A 39 16.38 12.96 -14.80
CA ILE A 39 15.74 13.94 -15.68
C ILE A 39 15.21 15.17 -14.94
N GLY A 40 15.32 15.21 -13.61
CA GLY A 40 14.89 16.32 -12.77
C GLY A 40 14.04 15.89 -11.58
N GLN A 41 13.64 16.87 -10.79
CA GLN A 41 12.80 16.64 -9.62
C GLN A 41 11.34 16.46 -10.03
N MET A 42 10.75 15.35 -9.60
CA MET A 42 9.32 15.05 -9.73
C MET A 42 8.65 15.21 -8.38
N LYS A 43 7.57 15.98 -8.31
CA LYS A 43 6.71 16.02 -7.13
C LYS A 43 5.48 15.17 -7.38
N TYR A 44 5.16 14.30 -6.44
CA TYR A 44 3.99 13.44 -6.50
C TYR A 44 2.99 13.80 -5.41
N THR A 45 1.72 13.80 -5.77
CA THR A 45 0.58 13.80 -4.84
C THR A 45 -0.27 12.56 -5.14
N TYR A 46 -0.27 11.61 -4.21
CA TYR A 46 -1.15 10.44 -4.24
C TYR A 46 -2.38 10.70 -3.39
N THR A 47 -3.56 10.33 -3.87
CA THR A 47 -4.79 10.36 -3.07
C THR A 47 -5.44 8.99 -3.10
N PHE A 48 -5.64 8.38 -1.94
CA PHE A 48 -6.30 7.10 -1.79
C PHE A 48 -7.64 7.22 -1.06
N GLN A 49 -8.62 6.42 -1.49
CA GLN A 49 -9.93 6.33 -0.86
C GLN A 49 -10.24 4.86 -0.56
N VAL A 50 -10.68 4.59 0.66
CA VAL A 50 -11.08 3.24 1.11
C VAL A 50 -12.60 3.24 1.32
N ALA A 51 -13.29 2.33 0.61
CA ALA A 51 -14.72 2.13 0.72
C ALA A 51 -15.00 0.63 0.95
N GLY A 52 -15.10 0.25 2.24
CA GLY A 52 -15.13 -1.15 2.63
C GLY A 52 -13.81 -1.85 2.27
N GLU A 53 -13.88 -2.90 1.46
CA GLU A 53 -12.71 -3.64 0.97
C GLU A 53 -12.10 -3.04 -0.31
N LYS A 54 -12.79 -2.10 -0.96
CA LYS A 54 -12.33 -1.49 -2.21
C LYS A 54 -11.44 -0.30 -1.93
N ILE A 55 -10.30 -0.26 -2.59
CA ILE A 55 -9.38 0.89 -2.59
C ILE A 55 -9.31 1.47 -3.99
N THR A 56 -9.41 2.80 -4.09
CA THR A 56 -9.11 3.55 -5.31
C THR A 56 -7.99 4.54 -5.03
N GLY A 57 -7.29 4.97 -6.09
CA GLY A 57 -6.21 5.93 -5.95
C GLY A 57 -6.01 6.76 -7.21
N THR A 58 -5.45 7.95 -7.02
CA THR A 58 -4.95 8.81 -8.10
C THR A 58 -3.53 9.23 -7.80
N ALA A 59 -2.72 9.43 -8.84
CA ALA A 59 -1.41 10.06 -8.76
C ALA A 59 -1.41 11.32 -9.61
N GLU A 60 -0.99 12.45 -9.02
CA GLU A 60 -0.69 13.69 -9.72
C GLU A 60 0.82 13.92 -9.64
N MET A 61 1.48 13.89 -10.79
CA MET A 61 2.90 14.17 -10.97
C MET A 61 3.06 15.61 -11.47
N GLU A 62 3.94 16.38 -10.83
CA GLU A 62 4.39 17.70 -11.28
C GLU A 62 5.88 17.65 -11.60
N MET A 63 6.24 18.02 -12.83
CA MET A 63 7.62 18.14 -13.28
C MET A 63 7.75 19.29 -14.27
N GLN A 64 8.77 20.14 -14.10
CA GLN A 64 9.00 21.32 -14.95
C GLN A 64 7.78 22.25 -15.13
N GLY A 65 6.88 22.28 -14.14
CA GLY A 65 5.66 23.10 -14.18
C GLY A 65 4.48 22.46 -14.92
N GLU A 66 4.68 21.29 -15.54
CA GLU A 66 3.60 20.48 -16.10
C GLU A 66 3.05 19.52 -15.06
N LYS A 67 1.74 19.26 -15.14
CA LYS A 67 1.02 18.39 -14.22
C LYS A 67 0.28 17.30 -14.98
N HIS A 68 0.50 16.07 -14.57
CA HIS A 68 -0.19 14.90 -15.13
C HIS A 68 -0.87 14.14 -14.02
N LYS A 69 -2.17 13.89 -14.19
CA LYS A 69 -2.98 13.13 -13.23
C LYS A 69 -3.50 11.87 -13.88
N VAL A 70 -3.36 10.75 -13.17
CA VAL A 70 -3.84 9.44 -13.61
C VAL A 70 -4.55 8.69 -12.49
N ASP A 71 -5.52 7.87 -12.87
CA ASP A 71 -6.11 6.89 -11.98
C ASP A 71 -5.17 5.69 -11.82
N LEU A 72 -4.97 5.26 -10.58
CA LEU A 72 -4.15 4.11 -10.26
C LEU A 72 -4.93 2.81 -10.50
N LYS A 73 -4.26 1.83 -11.10
CA LYS A 73 -4.79 0.50 -11.37
C LYS A 73 -4.34 -0.49 -10.29
N ASP A 74 -5.12 -1.55 -10.13
CA ASP A 74 -4.80 -2.70 -9.28
C ASP A 74 -4.40 -2.33 -7.84
N VAL A 75 -5.03 -1.30 -7.28
CA VAL A 75 -4.74 -0.83 -5.93
C VAL A 75 -5.16 -1.89 -4.91
N LYS A 76 -4.18 -2.41 -4.16
CA LYS A 76 -4.37 -3.45 -3.15
C LYS A 76 -3.61 -3.09 -1.89
N LEU A 77 -4.21 -3.38 -0.74
CA LEU A 77 -3.57 -3.27 0.57
C LEU A 77 -3.68 -4.62 1.27
N THR A 78 -2.53 -5.21 1.61
CA THR A 78 -2.45 -6.46 2.37
C THR A 78 -1.64 -6.19 3.65
N GLY A 79 -2.33 -6.07 4.78
CA GLY A 79 -1.71 -5.64 6.04
C GLY A 79 -1.17 -4.21 5.93
N GLU A 80 0.15 -4.07 5.90
CA GLU A 80 0.87 -2.79 5.76
C GLU A 80 1.47 -2.61 4.35
N GLU A 81 1.31 -3.57 3.44
CA GLU A 81 1.85 -3.51 2.08
C GLU A 81 0.78 -3.01 1.10
N LEU A 82 1.02 -1.83 0.55
CA LEU A 82 0.25 -1.20 -0.52
C LEU A 82 0.91 -1.52 -1.87
N SER A 83 0.14 -1.94 -2.87
CA SER A 83 0.62 -2.09 -4.24
C SER A 83 -0.36 -1.50 -5.25
N PHE A 84 0.15 -0.93 -6.34
CA PHE A 84 -0.66 -0.41 -7.44
C PHE A 84 0.18 -0.24 -8.70
N THR A 85 -0.50 0.04 -9.82
CA THR A 85 0.11 0.33 -11.12
C THR A 85 -0.29 1.73 -11.59
N GLU A 86 0.68 2.52 -12.02
CA GLU A 86 0.52 3.81 -12.70
C GLU A 86 0.81 3.63 -14.19
N MET A 87 -0.05 4.16 -15.05
CA MET A 87 0.20 4.23 -16.50
C MET A 87 0.70 5.64 -16.82
N LEU A 88 2.01 5.85 -16.72
CA LEU A 88 2.63 7.15 -16.92
C LEU A 88 2.74 7.46 -18.41
N ASP A 89 2.19 8.59 -18.87
CA ASP A 89 2.46 9.08 -20.22
C ASP A 89 3.74 9.93 -20.18
N ALA A 90 4.78 9.44 -20.86
CA ALA A 90 6.04 10.15 -21.03
C ALA A 90 6.32 10.29 -22.53
N MET A 91 6.23 11.54 -23.02
CA MET A 91 6.52 11.89 -24.42
C MET A 91 5.67 11.12 -25.44
N GLY A 92 4.41 10.83 -25.12
CA GLY A 92 3.48 10.11 -26.00
C GLY A 92 3.65 8.59 -25.97
N ASN A 93 4.50 8.06 -25.08
CA ASN A 93 4.61 6.64 -24.79
C ASN A 93 4.08 6.35 -23.39
N THR A 94 3.23 5.34 -23.27
CA THR A 94 2.78 4.88 -21.96
C THR A 94 3.81 3.94 -21.33
N ILE A 95 4.34 4.33 -20.18
CA ILE A 95 5.23 3.54 -19.34
C ILE A 95 4.42 2.98 -18.18
N THR A 96 4.42 1.66 -18.04
CA THR A 96 3.85 1.00 -16.86
C THR A 96 4.81 1.13 -15.69
N VAL A 97 4.36 1.73 -14.59
CA VAL A 97 5.12 1.85 -13.36
C VAL A 97 4.41 1.06 -12.27
N THR A 98 5.10 0.07 -11.69
CA THR A 98 4.52 -0.75 -10.61
C THR A 98 5.11 -0.31 -9.28
N TYR A 99 4.25 -0.22 -8.26
CA TYR A 99 4.62 0.25 -6.92
C TYR A 99 4.37 -0.83 -5.88
N LYS A 100 5.29 -0.92 -4.92
CA LYS A 100 5.09 -1.57 -3.62
C LYS A 100 5.47 -0.59 -2.52
N GLY A 101 4.64 -0.46 -1.51
CA GLY A 101 4.80 0.52 -0.45
C GLY A 101 4.57 -0.11 0.91
N LYS A 102 5.47 0.12 1.86
CA LYS A 102 5.23 -0.21 3.27
C LYS A 102 4.70 1.01 4.01
N VAL A 103 3.50 0.91 4.56
CA VAL A 103 2.80 1.98 5.28
C VAL A 103 3.19 1.92 6.76
N ALA A 104 3.75 3.01 7.31
CA ALA A 104 4.07 3.12 8.72
C ALA A 104 4.15 4.57 9.18
N GLY A 105 3.50 4.90 10.32
CA GLY A 105 3.75 6.15 11.03
C GLY A 105 3.52 7.44 10.24
N GLY A 106 2.55 7.46 9.32
CA GLY A 106 2.28 8.63 8.47
C GLY A 106 3.24 8.76 7.27
N GLU A 107 4.04 7.74 7.00
CA GLU A 107 4.87 7.60 5.80
C GLU A 107 4.50 6.33 5.03
N ILE A 108 4.79 6.34 3.73
CA ILE A 108 4.80 5.15 2.88
C ILE A 108 6.16 5.08 2.22
N LYS A 109 6.91 4.02 2.51
CA LYS A 109 8.19 3.74 1.86
C LYS A 109 7.91 2.96 0.59
N PHE A 110 8.02 3.61 -0.56
CA PHE A 110 7.78 3.02 -1.85
C PHE A 110 9.07 2.49 -2.48
N THR A 111 8.94 1.35 -3.13
CA THR A 111 9.79 0.89 -4.21
C THR A 111 8.95 0.89 -5.48
N ARG A 112 9.42 1.55 -6.55
CA ARG A 112 8.76 1.54 -7.85
C ARG A 112 9.66 0.96 -8.93
N GLN A 113 9.09 0.18 -9.84
CA GLN A 113 9.73 -0.26 -11.07
C GLN A 113 9.17 0.56 -12.23
N VAL A 114 10.04 1.33 -12.91
CA VAL A 114 9.68 2.19 -14.04
C VAL A 114 9.95 1.43 -15.34
N GLY A 115 8.96 0.69 -15.85
CA GLY A 115 9.12 -0.16 -17.03
C GLY A 115 10.41 -0.99 -17.00
N GLU A 116 11.21 -0.87 -18.06
CA GLU A 116 12.55 -1.48 -18.17
C GLU A 116 13.70 -0.54 -17.74
N PHE A 117 13.38 0.67 -17.26
CA PHE A 117 14.36 1.71 -16.95
C PHE A 117 15.04 1.52 -15.58
N GLY A 118 14.35 0.88 -14.64
CA GLY A 118 14.95 0.52 -13.34
C GLY A 118 14.00 0.62 -12.16
N THR A 119 14.57 0.38 -10.98
CA THR A 119 13.89 0.46 -9.68
C THR A 119 14.34 1.69 -8.91
N GLU A 120 13.40 2.38 -8.27
CA GLU A 120 13.67 3.53 -7.41
C GLU A 120 12.96 3.37 -6.06
N GLU A 121 13.58 3.90 -5.00
CA GLU A 121 12.97 3.96 -3.68
C GLU A 121 12.76 5.41 -3.24
N PHE A 122 11.63 5.69 -2.62
CA PHE A 122 11.34 7.02 -2.08
C PHE A 122 10.31 6.94 -0.95
N VAL A 123 10.16 8.03 -0.20
CA VAL A 123 9.20 8.12 0.89
C VAL A 123 8.12 9.14 0.54
N ALA A 124 6.86 8.69 0.55
CA ALA A 124 5.71 9.57 0.54
C ALA A 124 5.28 9.85 1.99
N LYS A 125 4.97 11.11 2.30
CA LYS A 125 4.50 11.53 3.62
C LYS A 125 3.05 11.97 3.52
N ARG A 126 2.25 11.65 4.53
CA ARG A 126 0.87 12.13 4.61
C ARG A 126 0.87 13.66 4.53
N ALA A 127 0.02 14.22 3.67
CA ALA A 127 -0.12 15.66 3.55
C ALA A 127 -0.58 16.25 4.90
N LYS A 128 -0.05 17.42 5.24
CA LYS A 128 -0.45 18.16 6.44
C LYS A 128 -1.79 18.86 6.24
#